data_AF-A0A2S6TEK9-F1
#
_entry.id   AF-A0A2S6TEK9-F1
#
_cell.length_a   1.000
_cell.length_b   1.000
_cell.length_c   1.000
_cell.angle_alpha   90.00
_cell.angle_beta   90.00
_cell.angle_gamma   90.00
#
_symmetry.space_group_name_H-M   'P 1'
#
loop_
_entity.id
_entity.type
_entity.pdbx_description
1 polymer ?
#
loop_
_entity_poly.entity_id
_entity_poly.type
_entity_poly.pdbx_seq_one_letter_code
_entity_poly.pdbx_strand_id
1 'polypeptide(L)'
;MCDQLRADYLSCMGHDRLETPHIDELASKGVLFTRAYCQAPICGGSRMNFYTGRYAFTHGASWNGIPLNLNERTIGDYLKPLGYRVALVGKTHMVADQEGMARLRIDPQSDIGIQLSECGFEPYERDDGLWGNDDFPPPNFAYNNYLRSIGYESENPWHDFANSAEGPHGELLSGWYLRHSHLPARVSEKDSETAYMTNKAMEFIEEAAEDPWCLHLSY
;
A
#
# COMPACT_ATOMS: atom_id res chain seq x y z
N MET A 1 -0.22 -4.57 6.33
CA MET A 1 1.14 -3.97 6.43
C MET A 1 0.95 -2.45 6.52
N CYS A 2 1.75 -1.75 7.32
CA CYS A 2 1.77 -0.29 7.36
C CYS A 2 3.15 0.20 6.91
N ASP A 3 3.22 1.11 5.95
CA ASP A 3 4.49 1.69 5.54
C ASP A 3 5.12 2.52 6.67
N GLN A 4 6.44 2.42 6.83
CA GLN A 4 7.26 3.20 7.75
C GLN A 4 6.89 3.14 9.25
N LEU A 5 6.02 2.22 9.68
CA LEU A 5 5.73 1.99 11.10
C LEU A 5 6.98 1.50 11.84
N ARG A 6 7.36 2.23 12.90
CA ARG A 6 8.41 1.79 13.81
C ARG A 6 7.91 0.71 14.75
N ALA A 7 8.73 -0.30 14.99
CA ALA A 7 8.39 -1.39 15.91
C ALA A 7 8.13 -0.91 17.34
N ASP A 8 8.78 0.15 17.79
CA ASP A 8 8.63 0.73 19.13
C ASP A 8 7.49 1.76 19.25
N TYR A 9 6.64 1.90 18.21
CA TYR A 9 5.44 2.76 18.21
C TYR A 9 4.14 1.99 18.49
N LEU A 10 4.24 0.84 19.15
CA LEU A 10 3.11 0.03 19.60
C LEU A 10 3.22 -0.19 21.11
N SER A 11 2.10 -0.12 21.85
CA SER A 11 2.12 -0.33 23.31
C SER A 11 2.53 -1.75 23.69
N CYS A 12 2.14 -2.78 22.93
CA CYS A 12 2.63 -4.15 23.12
C CYS A 12 4.14 -4.33 22.87
N MET A 13 4.78 -3.36 22.22
CA MET A 13 6.24 -3.29 22.01
C MET A 13 6.94 -2.35 23.00
N GLY A 14 6.20 -1.80 23.98
CA GLY A 14 6.73 -1.02 25.09
C GLY A 14 6.70 0.50 24.91
N HIS A 15 5.93 1.04 23.95
CA HIS A 15 5.76 2.49 23.86
C HIS A 15 5.05 3.03 25.11
N ASP A 16 5.57 4.10 25.72
CA ASP A 16 5.17 4.58 27.05
C ASP A 16 3.91 5.47 27.06
N ARG A 17 3.58 6.12 25.93
CA ARG A 17 2.48 7.10 25.82
C ARG A 17 1.44 6.85 24.74
N LEU A 18 1.73 5.99 23.76
CA LEU A 18 0.84 5.70 22.64
C LEU A 18 0.16 4.37 22.93
N GLU A 19 -1.15 4.42 23.14
CA GLU A 19 -1.97 3.25 23.37
C GLU A 19 -2.47 2.67 22.03
N THR A 20 -2.20 1.39 21.79
CA THR A 20 -2.66 0.66 20.59
C THR A 20 -3.47 -0.58 20.98
N PRO A 21 -4.57 -0.43 21.74
CA PRO A 21 -5.23 -1.56 22.41
C PRO A 21 -5.73 -2.64 21.46
N HIS A 22 -6.17 -2.28 20.25
CA HIS A 22 -6.63 -3.25 19.25
C HIS A 22 -5.50 -4.09 18.65
N ILE A 23 -4.32 -3.51 18.46
CA ILE A 23 -3.13 -4.25 17.99
C ILE A 23 -2.58 -5.12 19.13
N ASP A 24 -2.60 -4.59 20.36
CA ASP A 24 -2.19 -5.33 21.55
C ASP A 24 -3.09 -6.54 21.81
N GLU A 25 -4.40 -6.40 21.59
CA GLU A 25 -5.34 -7.52 21.67
C GLU A 25 -5.02 -8.61 20.64
N LEU A 26 -4.70 -8.24 19.40
CA LEU A 26 -4.24 -9.19 18.39
C LEU A 26 -2.96 -9.91 18.83
N ALA A 27 -1.98 -9.18 19.36
CA ALA A 27 -0.74 -9.75 19.88
C ALA A 27 -1.00 -10.72 21.05
N SER A 28 -1.96 -10.41 21.92
CA SER A 28 -2.31 -11.25 23.08
C SER A 28 -2.96 -12.59 22.70
N LYS A 29 -3.57 -12.67 21.52
CA LYS A 29 -4.22 -13.88 20.98
C LYS A 29 -3.30 -14.71 20.08
N GLY A 30 -2.08 -14.24 19.83
CA GLY A 30 -1.15 -14.83 18.87
C GLY A 30 0.30 -14.88 19.36
N VAL A 31 1.23 -14.69 18.43
CA VAL A 31 2.67 -14.67 18.70
C VAL A 31 3.26 -13.34 18.25
N LEU A 32 3.91 -12.64 19.17
CA LEU A 32 4.64 -11.40 18.91
C LEU A 32 6.13 -11.68 18.70
N PHE A 33 6.64 -11.37 17.50
CA PHE A 33 8.06 -11.52 17.18
C PHE A 33 8.83 -10.24 17.54
N THR A 34 9.61 -10.29 18.62
CA THR A 34 10.38 -9.12 19.10
C THR A 34 11.69 -8.87 18.36
N ARG A 35 12.07 -9.77 17.44
CA ARG A 35 13.29 -9.69 16.63
C ARG A 35 13.00 -10.06 15.17
N ALA A 36 12.16 -9.25 14.52
CA ALA A 36 11.88 -9.35 13.08
C ALA A 36 12.62 -8.22 12.34
N TYR A 37 13.27 -8.56 11.23
CA TYR A 37 14.04 -7.61 10.42
C TYR A 37 13.61 -7.68 8.96
N CYS A 38 13.41 -6.53 8.33
CA CYS A 38 13.29 -6.43 6.88
C CYS A 38 14.67 -6.60 6.21
N GLN A 39 14.67 -7.02 4.95
CA GLN A 39 15.90 -7.34 4.21
C GLN A 39 16.47 -6.12 3.46
N ALA A 40 15.72 -5.01 3.42
CA ALA A 40 16.21 -3.73 2.92
C ALA A 40 15.55 -2.57 3.69
N PRO A 41 16.28 -1.49 4.00
CA PRO A 41 15.75 -0.32 4.71
C PRO A 41 15.09 0.69 3.75
N ILE A 42 14.40 0.22 2.70
CA ILE A 42 13.67 1.08 1.75
C ILE A 42 12.49 0.35 1.11
N CYS A 43 11.43 1.08 0.74
CA CYS A 43 10.12 0.55 0.39
C CYS A 43 10.15 -0.54 -0.70
N GLY A 44 10.52 -0.22 -1.95
CA GLY A 44 10.49 -1.15 -3.08
C GLY A 44 11.37 -2.37 -2.83
N GLY A 45 12.63 -2.16 -2.43
CA GLY A 45 13.54 -3.25 -2.09
C GLY A 45 12.98 -4.15 -0.99
N SER A 46 12.51 -3.59 0.13
CA SER A 46 11.96 -4.36 1.25
C SER A 46 10.74 -5.18 0.84
N ARG A 47 9.83 -4.56 0.08
CA ARG A 47 8.58 -5.17 -0.37
C ARG A 47 8.84 -6.31 -1.36
N MET A 48 9.76 -6.14 -2.31
CA MET A 48 10.12 -7.22 -3.24
C MET A 48 10.77 -8.42 -2.53
N ASN A 49 11.59 -8.19 -1.50
CA ASN A 49 12.09 -9.29 -0.66
C ASN A 49 10.93 -10.06 0.00
N PHE A 50 9.94 -9.34 0.52
CA PHE A 50 8.78 -9.92 1.19
C PHE A 50 7.90 -10.72 0.22
N TYR A 51 7.56 -10.16 -0.94
CA TYR A 51 6.66 -10.82 -1.90
C TYR A 51 7.28 -12.03 -2.59
N THR A 52 8.61 -12.05 -2.76
CA THR A 52 9.32 -13.19 -3.37
C THR A 52 9.80 -14.22 -2.34
N GLY A 53 9.84 -13.85 -1.05
CA GLY A 53 10.47 -14.66 0.00
C GLY A 53 11.98 -14.84 -0.17
N ARG A 54 12.63 -13.94 -0.90
CA ARG A 54 14.04 -14.05 -1.33
C ARG A 54 14.80 -12.77 -1.04
N TYR A 55 16.12 -12.86 -0.93
CA TYR A 55 16.99 -11.69 -0.76
C TYR A 55 17.18 -10.95 -2.09
N ALA A 56 17.36 -9.62 -2.03
CA ALA A 56 17.54 -8.74 -3.18
C ALA A 56 18.73 -9.10 -4.06
N PHE A 57 19.78 -9.68 -3.47
CA PHE A 57 20.90 -10.24 -4.24
C PHE A 57 20.47 -11.32 -5.24
N THR A 58 19.34 -11.98 -4.99
CA THR A 58 18.81 -13.06 -5.84
C THR A 58 17.83 -12.54 -6.89
N HIS A 59 16.87 -11.69 -6.49
CA HIS A 59 15.79 -11.23 -7.37
C HIS A 59 16.08 -9.89 -8.08
N GLY A 60 17.16 -9.19 -7.73
CA GLY A 60 17.66 -8.00 -8.44
C GLY A 60 16.93 -6.68 -8.15
N ALA A 61 15.65 -6.71 -7.78
CA ALA A 61 14.88 -5.52 -7.37
C ALA A 61 15.37 -4.95 -6.02
N SER A 62 16.42 -4.13 -6.09
CA SER A 62 17.25 -3.74 -4.94
C SER A 62 16.96 -2.35 -4.37
N TRP A 63 16.14 -1.54 -5.05
CA TRP A 63 15.80 -0.17 -4.65
C TRP A 63 14.42 0.23 -5.17
N ASN A 64 13.93 1.41 -4.78
CA ASN A 64 12.71 1.99 -5.37
C ASN A 64 12.90 2.21 -6.87
N GLY A 65 11.86 1.95 -7.66
CA GLY A 65 11.91 2.14 -9.11
C GLY A 65 12.58 1.02 -9.91
N ILE A 66 13.26 0.07 -9.25
CA ILE A 66 13.93 -1.04 -9.94
C ILE A 66 12.89 -2.16 -10.18
N PRO A 67 12.62 -2.55 -11.44
CA PRO A 67 11.65 -3.60 -11.74
C PRO A 67 12.03 -4.95 -11.14
N LEU A 68 11.01 -5.74 -10.78
CA LEU A 68 11.21 -7.15 -10.46
C LEU A 68 11.32 -7.98 -11.74
N ASN A 69 12.34 -8.83 -11.80
CA ASN A 69 12.58 -9.71 -12.95
C ASN A 69 11.40 -10.67 -13.15
N LEU A 70 10.93 -10.82 -14.39
CA LEU A 70 9.78 -11.69 -14.73
C LEU A 70 9.95 -13.17 -14.40
N ASN A 71 11.19 -13.65 -14.20
CA ASN A 71 11.45 -15.04 -13.82
C ASN A 71 11.27 -15.29 -12.31
N GLU A 72 11.15 -14.23 -11.52
CA GLU A 72 10.99 -14.35 -10.07
C GLU A 72 9.54 -14.67 -9.72
N ARG A 73 9.37 -15.73 -8.94
CA ARG A 73 8.05 -16.09 -8.42
C ARG A 73 7.71 -15.22 -7.23
N THR A 74 6.45 -14.85 -7.12
CA THR A 74 5.92 -14.12 -5.97
C THR A 74 4.95 -14.98 -5.16
N ILE A 75 4.49 -14.46 -4.02
CA ILE A 75 3.50 -15.10 -3.16
C ILE A 75 2.25 -15.55 -3.95
N GLY A 76 1.85 -14.81 -4.99
CA GLY A 76 0.74 -15.17 -5.87
C GLY A 76 0.98 -16.49 -6.60
N ASP A 77 2.18 -16.71 -7.13
CA ASP A 77 2.53 -17.95 -7.85
C ASP A 77 2.55 -19.19 -6.95
N TYR A 78 2.78 -19.00 -5.66
CA TYR A 78 2.78 -20.09 -4.69
C TYR A 78 1.36 -20.40 -4.15
N LEU A 79 0.53 -19.38 -3.95
CA LEU A 79 -0.79 -19.55 -3.32
C LEU A 79 -1.91 -19.84 -4.32
N LYS A 80 -1.89 -19.25 -5.52
CA LYS A 80 -2.94 -19.46 -6.54
C LYS A 80 -3.11 -20.94 -6.93
N PRO A 81 -2.04 -21.73 -7.16
CA PRO A 81 -2.17 -23.17 -7.45
C PRO A 81 -2.78 -23.98 -6.30
N LEU A 82 -2.80 -23.45 -5.08
CA LEU A 82 -3.42 -24.06 -3.90
C LEU A 82 -4.91 -23.68 -3.76
N GLY A 83 -5.47 -22.94 -4.73
CA GLY A 83 -6.88 -22.55 -4.75
C GLY A 83 -7.17 -21.21 -4.05
N TYR A 84 -6.16 -20.41 -3.71
CA TYR A 84 -6.37 -19.10 -3.11
C TYR A 84 -6.57 -18.01 -4.16
N ARG A 85 -7.57 -17.14 -3.95
CA ARG A 85 -7.59 -15.80 -4.55
C ARG A 85 -6.54 -14.94 -3.85
N VAL A 86 -5.62 -14.34 -4.61
CA VAL A 86 -4.51 -13.54 -4.05
C VAL A 86 -4.63 -12.11 -4.55
N ALA A 87 -5.03 -11.21 -3.66
CA ALA A 87 -5.43 -9.85 -4.01
C ALA A 87 -4.69 -8.79 -3.19
N LEU A 88 -4.74 -7.56 -3.67
CA LEU A 88 -4.12 -6.38 -3.08
C LEU A 88 -5.15 -5.28 -2.85
N VAL A 89 -5.14 -4.74 -1.64
CA VAL A 89 -5.72 -3.43 -1.31
C VAL A 89 -4.59 -2.57 -0.74
N GLY A 90 -4.25 -1.51 -1.46
CA GLY A 90 -3.19 -0.57 -1.13
C GLY A 90 -1.88 -0.83 -1.87
N LYS A 91 -0.77 -0.70 -1.15
CA LYS A 91 0.57 -0.46 -1.71
C LYS A 91 1.42 -1.70 -1.98
N THR A 92 2.12 -1.71 -3.11
CA THR A 92 3.24 -2.66 -3.34
C THR A 92 4.56 -2.02 -3.72
N HIS A 93 4.55 -0.78 -4.24
CA HIS A 93 5.75 -0.16 -4.81
C HIS A 93 6.37 -1.01 -5.94
N MET A 94 5.57 -1.90 -6.56
CA MET A 94 5.98 -2.74 -7.68
C MET A 94 6.17 -1.89 -8.93
N VAL A 95 7.23 -2.18 -9.68
CA VAL A 95 7.49 -1.65 -11.02
C VAL A 95 7.57 -2.83 -11.98
N ALA A 96 6.75 -2.80 -13.03
CA ALA A 96 6.71 -3.85 -14.05
C ALA A 96 7.98 -3.84 -14.90
N ASP A 97 8.55 -5.01 -15.18
CA ASP A 97 9.63 -5.20 -16.15
C ASP A 97 9.09 -5.16 -17.59
N GLN A 98 8.72 -3.95 -18.04
CA GLN A 98 8.12 -3.71 -19.36
C GLN A 98 9.01 -4.19 -20.51
N GLU A 99 10.33 -4.03 -20.39
CA GLU A 99 11.28 -4.51 -21.39
C GLU A 99 11.27 -6.03 -21.47
N GLY A 100 11.31 -6.72 -20.33
CA GLY A 100 11.16 -8.17 -20.24
C GLY A 100 9.86 -8.65 -20.87
N MET A 101 8.74 -7.96 -20.59
CA MET A 101 7.42 -8.33 -21.11
C MET A 101 7.37 -8.16 -22.62
N ALA A 102 7.85 -7.04 -23.13
CA ALA A 102 7.93 -6.78 -24.57
C ALA A 102 8.81 -7.81 -25.28
N ARG A 103 9.97 -8.16 -24.70
CA ARG A 103 10.88 -9.18 -25.24
C ARG A 103 10.22 -10.56 -25.33
N LEU A 104 9.40 -10.92 -24.34
CA LEU A 104 8.65 -12.17 -24.31
C LEU A 104 7.28 -12.09 -24.99
N ARG A 105 6.91 -10.93 -25.55
CA ARG A 105 5.62 -10.65 -26.20
C ARG A 105 4.42 -10.91 -25.29
N ILE A 106 4.58 -10.59 -24.00
CA ILE A 106 3.51 -10.64 -23.02
C ILE A 106 2.70 -9.35 -23.14
N ASP A 107 1.42 -9.49 -23.46
CA ASP A 107 0.49 -8.36 -23.47
C ASP A 107 0.23 -7.90 -22.02
N PRO A 108 0.54 -6.63 -21.67
CA PRO A 108 0.28 -6.12 -20.32
C PRO A 108 -1.20 -6.15 -19.91
N GLN A 109 -2.12 -6.24 -20.86
CA GLN A 109 -3.56 -6.30 -20.59
C GLN A 109 -4.10 -7.74 -20.49
N SER A 110 -3.28 -8.75 -20.78
CA SER A 110 -3.64 -10.15 -20.56
C SER A 110 -3.60 -10.50 -19.07
N ASP A 111 -4.31 -11.55 -18.65
CA ASP A 111 -4.32 -11.99 -17.25
C ASP A 111 -2.90 -12.21 -16.69
N ILE A 112 -2.02 -12.86 -17.46
CA ILE A 112 -0.63 -13.07 -17.06
C ILE A 112 0.18 -11.77 -17.04
N GLY A 113 -0.12 -10.84 -17.96
CA GLY A 113 0.54 -9.52 -18.01
C GLY A 113 0.21 -8.65 -16.80
N ILE A 114 -1.07 -8.63 -16.40
CA ILE A 114 -1.53 -7.93 -15.18
C ILE A 114 -0.86 -8.56 -13.97
N GLN A 115 -0.88 -9.88 -13.85
CA GLN A 115 -0.24 -10.57 -12.72
C GLN A 115 1.26 -10.26 -12.61
N LEU A 116 2.00 -10.29 -13.72
CA LEU A 116 3.43 -9.96 -13.72
C LEU A 116 3.69 -8.48 -13.41
N SER A 117 2.79 -7.59 -13.83
CA SER A 117 2.90 -6.14 -13.56
C SER A 117 2.57 -5.79 -12.11
N GLU A 118 1.75 -6.62 -11.45
CA GLU A 118 1.23 -6.40 -10.10
C GLU A 118 1.84 -7.34 -9.06
N CYS A 119 3.08 -7.79 -9.29
CA CYS A 119 3.82 -8.65 -8.35
C CYS A 119 3.05 -9.93 -7.95
N GLY A 120 2.26 -10.48 -8.86
CA GLY A 120 1.44 -11.68 -8.70
C GLY A 120 0.10 -11.47 -8.00
N PHE A 121 -0.23 -10.24 -7.60
CA PHE A 121 -1.52 -9.92 -6.99
C PHE A 121 -2.59 -9.60 -8.05
N GLU A 122 -3.84 -9.87 -7.70
CA GLU A 122 -5.01 -9.20 -8.29
C GLU A 122 -5.10 -7.77 -7.71
N PRO A 123 -5.04 -6.71 -8.53
CA PRO A 123 -5.05 -5.33 -8.04
C PRO A 123 -6.48 -4.86 -7.72
N TYR A 124 -7.06 -5.36 -6.62
CA TYR A 124 -8.43 -5.01 -6.21
C TYR A 124 -8.59 -3.50 -5.97
N GLU A 125 -7.63 -2.89 -5.25
CA GLU A 125 -7.51 -1.44 -5.11
C GLU A 125 -6.03 -1.07 -4.97
N ARG A 126 -5.28 -1.03 -6.08
CA ARG A 126 -3.85 -0.71 -6.07
C ARG A 126 -3.62 0.80 -5.89
N ASP A 127 -2.93 1.16 -4.81
CA ASP A 127 -2.51 2.54 -4.54
C ASP A 127 -1.22 2.57 -3.71
N ASP A 128 -0.20 3.27 -4.20
CA ASP A 128 1.07 3.42 -3.49
C ASP A 128 1.11 4.62 -2.50
N GLY A 129 0.04 5.43 -2.44
CA GLY A 129 -0.29 6.34 -1.33
C GLY A 129 0.50 7.65 -1.26
N LEU A 130 1.12 8.11 -2.36
CA LEU A 130 1.94 9.33 -2.38
C LEU A 130 1.79 10.10 -3.69
N TRP A 131 1.02 11.21 -3.69
CA TRP A 131 0.63 11.91 -4.92
C TRP A 131 0.76 13.43 -4.85
N GLY A 132 1.93 13.94 -4.45
CA GLY A 132 2.09 15.38 -4.20
C GLY A 132 3.30 16.08 -4.81
N ASN A 133 3.95 15.52 -5.84
CA ASN A 133 4.89 16.28 -6.68
C ASN A 133 4.25 16.67 -8.03
N ASP A 134 4.97 17.45 -8.83
CA ASP A 134 4.56 18.08 -10.11
C ASP A 134 4.10 17.11 -11.22
N ASP A 135 4.25 15.80 -11.05
CA ASP A 135 3.60 14.80 -11.89
C ASP A 135 2.25 14.46 -11.24
N PHE A 136 1.19 15.15 -11.70
CA PHE A 136 -0.21 14.96 -11.29
C PHE A 136 -0.54 13.50 -10.90
N PRO A 137 -1.40 13.26 -9.89
CA PRO A 137 -1.86 11.91 -9.57
C PRO A 137 -2.29 11.22 -10.87
N PRO A 138 -2.00 9.92 -11.04
CA PRO A 138 -2.29 9.20 -12.27
C PRO A 138 -3.76 9.44 -12.64
N PRO A 139 -4.06 9.65 -13.93
CA PRO A 139 -5.43 9.81 -14.38
C PRO A 139 -6.22 8.60 -13.88
N ASN A 140 -7.32 8.86 -13.15
CA ASN A 140 -8.15 7.87 -12.45
C ASN A 140 -7.59 7.29 -11.14
N PHE A 141 -6.97 8.12 -10.31
CA PHE A 141 -6.68 7.75 -8.93
C PHE A 141 -7.98 7.50 -8.11
N ALA A 142 -8.21 6.26 -7.68
CA ALA A 142 -9.47 5.81 -7.09
C ALA A 142 -9.88 6.58 -5.83
N TYR A 143 -8.94 6.85 -4.92
CA TYR A 143 -9.24 7.62 -3.70
C TYR A 143 -9.62 9.08 -4.01
N ASN A 144 -8.96 9.73 -4.99
CA ASN A 144 -9.39 11.05 -5.46
C ASN A 144 -10.79 11.01 -6.08
N ASN A 145 -11.13 9.96 -6.83
CA ASN A 145 -12.47 9.78 -7.39
C ASN A 145 -13.51 9.58 -6.28
N TYR A 146 -13.19 8.80 -5.26
CA TYR A 146 -14.01 8.65 -4.06
C TYR A 146 -14.26 9.99 -3.36
N LEU A 147 -13.21 10.75 -3.04
CA LEU A 147 -13.32 12.06 -2.40
C LEU A 147 -14.18 13.02 -3.25
N ARG A 148 -13.99 13.08 -4.56
CA ARG A 148 -14.84 13.91 -5.45
C ARG A 148 -16.30 13.44 -5.43
N SER A 149 -16.55 12.14 -5.42
CA SER A 149 -17.91 11.59 -5.42
C SER A 149 -18.73 11.98 -4.17
N ILE A 150 -18.05 12.30 -3.07
CA ILE A 150 -18.67 12.71 -1.81
C ILE A 150 -18.55 14.22 -1.53
N GLY A 151 -18.09 15.00 -2.51
CA GLY A 151 -18.18 16.47 -2.51
C GLY A 151 -16.89 17.23 -2.24
N TYR A 152 -15.72 16.57 -2.16
CA TYR A 152 -14.44 17.28 -2.06
C TYR A 152 -14.02 17.82 -3.44
N GLU A 153 -14.03 19.14 -3.58
CA GLU A 153 -13.69 19.83 -4.83
C GLU A 153 -12.22 20.27 -4.87
N SER A 154 -11.39 19.57 -5.64
CA SER A 154 -10.00 19.93 -5.95
C SER A 154 -9.49 19.15 -7.17
N GLU A 155 -8.48 19.70 -7.84
CA GLU A 155 -7.69 18.97 -8.84
C GLU A 155 -6.93 17.80 -8.21
N ASN A 156 -6.47 17.93 -6.97
CA ASN A 156 -5.82 16.88 -6.20
C ASN A 156 -6.36 16.79 -4.76
N PRO A 157 -7.53 16.16 -4.56
CA PRO A 157 -8.16 16.06 -3.24
C PRO A 157 -7.29 15.35 -2.18
N TRP A 158 -6.48 14.37 -2.57
CA TRP A 158 -5.51 13.72 -1.68
C TRP A 158 -4.53 14.72 -1.08
N HIS A 159 -3.96 15.61 -1.89
CA HIS A 159 -3.06 16.64 -1.39
C HIS A 159 -3.83 17.70 -0.60
N ASP A 160 -4.88 18.26 -1.19
CA ASP A 160 -5.53 19.46 -0.66
C ASP A 160 -6.40 19.19 0.57
N PHE A 161 -6.92 17.97 0.72
CA PHE A 161 -7.76 17.60 1.85
C PHE A 161 -7.10 16.59 2.79
N ALA A 162 -6.68 15.44 2.26
CA ALA A 162 -6.14 14.37 3.12
C ALA A 162 -4.76 14.72 3.70
N ASN A 163 -3.95 15.47 2.96
CA ASN A 163 -2.55 15.75 3.31
C ASN A 163 -2.24 17.25 3.44
N SER A 164 -3.25 18.09 3.69
CA SER A 164 -3.07 19.52 3.95
C SER A 164 -4.02 20.00 5.04
N ALA A 165 -3.58 21.04 5.76
CA ALA A 165 -4.38 21.76 6.74
C ALA A 165 -4.90 23.09 6.16
N GLU A 166 -5.83 23.72 6.86
CA GLU A 166 -6.33 25.06 6.52
C GLU A 166 -5.78 26.11 7.50
N GLY A 167 -5.22 27.19 6.95
CA GLY A 167 -4.71 28.30 7.73
C GLY A 167 -5.82 29.25 8.22
N PRO A 168 -5.50 30.20 9.12
CA PRO A 168 -6.49 31.15 9.67
C PRO A 168 -7.21 32.03 8.65
N HIS A 169 -6.67 32.13 7.43
CA HIS A 169 -7.19 32.95 6.34
C HIS A 169 -7.61 32.12 5.12
N GLY A 170 -7.83 30.81 5.29
CA GLY A 170 -8.21 29.89 4.20
C GLY A 170 -7.03 29.47 3.32
N GLU A 171 -5.79 29.71 3.77
CA GLU A 171 -4.58 29.26 3.06
C GLU A 171 -4.47 27.74 3.10
N LEU A 172 -4.07 27.13 1.99
CA LEU A 172 -3.74 25.71 1.96
C LEU A 172 -2.36 25.48 2.56
N LEU A 173 -2.32 24.82 3.72
CA LEU A 173 -1.09 24.50 4.43
C LEU A 173 -0.67 23.06 4.13
N SER A 174 0.13 22.91 3.07
CA SER A 174 0.58 21.59 2.59
C SER A 174 1.37 20.79 3.62
N GLY A 175 1.03 19.52 3.78
CA GLY A 175 1.72 18.55 4.65
C GLY A 175 3.14 18.21 4.20
N TRP A 176 3.53 18.54 2.96
CA TRP A 176 4.93 18.46 2.51
C TRP A 176 5.88 19.31 3.35
N TYR A 177 5.36 20.39 3.95
CA TYR A 177 6.12 21.19 4.89
C TYR A 177 5.92 20.65 6.30
N LEU A 178 6.95 20.01 6.86
CA LEU A 178 6.92 19.39 8.20
C LEU A 178 6.42 20.33 9.30
N ARG A 179 6.58 21.65 9.14
CA ARG A 179 6.04 22.65 10.08
C ARG A 179 4.52 22.57 10.24
N HIS A 180 3.79 21.98 9.30
CA HIS A 180 2.33 21.81 9.35
C HIS A 180 1.88 20.46 9.93
N SER A 181 2.79 19.53 10.24
CA SER A 181 2.46 18.18 10.73
C SER A 181 1.65 18.12 12.03
N HIS A 182 1.62 19.21 12.80
CA HIS A 182 0.86 19.34 14.03
C HIS A 182 -0.59 19.81 13.83
N LEU A 183 -0.97 20.14 12.59
CA LEU A 183 -2.28 20.66 12.23
C LEU A 183 -3.20 19.53 11.76
N PRO A 184 -4.52 19.62 11.99
CA PRO A 184 -5.45 18.63 11.48
C PRO A 184 -5.55 18.70 9.96
N ALA A 185 -5.65 17.54 9.32
CA ALA A 185 -6.00 17.45 7.91
C ALA A 185 -7.41 18.03 7.66
N ARG A 186 -7.65 18.55 6.46
CA ARG A 186 -8.95 19.12 6.06
C ARG A 186 -9.99 18.04 5.73
N VAL A 187 -9.56 16.82 5.39
CA VAL A 187 -10.46 15.69 5.17
C VAL A 187 -11.14 15.27 6.47
N SER A 188 -12.40 14.82 6.39
CA SER A 188 -13.04 14.19 7.54
C SER A 188 -12.38 12.85 7.87
N GLU A 189 -12.34 12.47 9.15
CA GLU A 189 -11.62 11.27 9.62
C GLU A 189 -12.11 9.98 8.92
N LYS A 190 -13.42 9.83 8.76
CA LYS A 190 -14.04 8.67 8.08
C LYS A 190 -13.73 8.58 6.58
N ASP A 191 -13.31 9.68 5.97
CA ASP A 191 -12.96 9.74 4.55
C ASP A 191 -11.44 9.73 4.34
N SER A 192 -10.64 9.61 5.42
CA SER A 192 -9.18 9.54 5.36
C SER A 192 -8.66 8.27 4.68
N GLU A 193 -7.39 8.27 4.28
CA GLU A 193 -6.76 7.16 3.53
C GLU A 193 -6.84 5.83 4.28
N THR A 194 -6.58 5.81 5.60
CA THR A 194 -6.67 4.59 6.41
C THR A 194 -8.11 4.07 6.50
N ALA A 195 -9.10 4.95 6.64
CA ALA A 195 -10.50 4.56 6.66
C ALA A 195 -10.95 4.01 5.30
N TYR A 196 -10.58 4.68 4.21
CA TYR A 196 -10.84 4.24 2.84
C TYR A 196 -10.27 2.85 2.56
N MET A 197 -8.98 2.63 2.82
CA MET A 197 -8.33 1.33 2.57
C MET A 197 -8.90 0.23 3.46
N THR A 198 -9.30 0.56 4.69
CA THR A 198 -9.97 -0.40 5.58
C THR A 198 -11.33 -0.80 5.03
N ASN A 199 -12.13 0.16 4.53
CA ASN A 199 -13.41 -0.13 3.90
C ASN A 199 -13.25 -0.99 2.64
N LYS A 200 -12.24 -0.71 1.79
CA LYS A 200 -11.94 -1.53 0.61
C LYS A 200 -11.52 -2.96 0.95
N ALA A 201 -10.80 -3.14 2.04
CA ALA A 201 -10.50 -4.49 2.54
C ALA A 201 -11.76 -5.21 3.02
N MET A 202 -12.67 -4.52 3.70
CA MET A 202 -13.94 -5.09 4.13
C MET A 202 -14.82 -5.48 2.93
N GLU A 203 -14.91 -4.63 1.90
CA GLU A 203 -15.60 -4.94 0.64
C GLU A 203 -15.04 -6.22 0.00
N PHE A 204 -13.71 -6.36 -0.10
CA PHE A 204 -13.08 -7.58 -0.60
C PHE A 204 -13.43 -8.81 0.23
N ILE A 205 -13.40 -8.71 1.56
CA ILE A 205 -13.68 -9.84 2.46
C ILE A 205 -15.14 -10.27 2.32
N GLU A 206 -16.07 -9.33 2.23
CA GLU A 206 -17.49 -9.62 2.00
C GLU A 206 -17.73 -10.30 0.64
N GLU A 207 -17.04 -9.85 -0.41
CA GLU A 207 -17.12 -10.44 -1.76
C GLU A 207 -16.52 -11.85 -1.81
N ALA A 208 -15.37 -12.06 -1.16
CA ALA A 208 -14.69 -13.34 -1.15
C ALA A 208 -15.45 -14.41 -0.34
N ALA A 209 -16.31 -13.99 0.59
CA ALA A 209 -17.15 -14.87 1.41
C ALA A 209 -16.35 -16.02 2.04
N GLU A 210 -16.71 -17.27 1.72
CA GLU A 210 -16.08 -18.49 2.24
C GLU A 210 -14.96 -19.03 1.33
N ASP A 211 -14.70 -18.41 0.18
CA ASP A 211 -13.65 -18.87 -0.73
C ASP A 211 -12.27 -18.64 -0.10
N PRO A 212 -11.27 -19.53 -0.29
CA PRO A 212 -9.94 -19.30 0.24
C PRO A 212 -9.28 -18.08 -0.39
N TRP A 213 -8.81 -17.14 0.43
CA TRP A 213 -8.17 -15.91 -0.04
C TRP A 213 -6.93 -15.52 0.76
N CYS A 214 -6.07 -14.75 0.10
CA CYS A 214 -4.96 -14.02 0.69
C CYS A 214 -5.08 -12.56 0.23
N LEU A 215 -5.45 -11.68 1.15
CA LEU A 215 -5.50 -10.25 0.92
C LEU A 215 -4.26 -9.60 1.51
N HIS A 216 -3.45 -8.98 0.66
CA HIS A 216 -2.44 -8.05 1.12
C HIS A 216 -3.07 -6.67 1.33
N LEU A 217 -3.53 -6.41 2.55
CA LEU A 217 -3.95 -5.07 2.98
C LEU A 217 -2.71 -4.26 3.36
N SER A 218 -2.32 -3.31 2.53
CA SER A 218 -1.13 -2.49 2.70
C SER A 218 -1.46 -1.00 2.76
N TYR A 219 -1.61 -0.50 3.98
CA TYR A 219 -1.62 0.92 4.29
C TYR A 219 -0.29 1.59 3.93
#